data_AF-A0A517WJL4-F1
#
_entry.id   AF-A0A517WJL4-F1
#
_cell.length_a   1.000
_cell.length_b   1.000
_cell.length_c   1.000
_cell.angle_alpha   90.00
_cell.angle_beta   90.00
_cell.angle_gamma   90.00
#
_symmetry.space_group_name_H-M   'P 1'
#
loop_
_entity.id
_entity.type
_entity.pdbx_description
1 polymer ?
#
loop_
_entity_poly.entity_id
_entity_poly.type
_entity_poly.pdbx_seq_one_letter_code
_entity_poly.pdbx_strand_id
1 'polypeptide(L)' 'MTQQDLDQAVAAATGEDVRAIRQRGFSLANPLKVNFDPEPDLRPPQSVDWDELSLQQNVALFAQRCGHVPGLV' A
#
# COMPACT_ATOMS: atom_id res chain seq x y z
N MET A 1 -27.79 -16.99 10.71
CA MET A 1 -26.47 -17.44 11.19
C MET A 1 -25.96 -16.40 12.16
N THR A 2 -25.56 -16.80 13.35
CA THR A 2 -24.98 -15.91 14.35
C THR A 2 -23.48 -15.75 14.11
N GLN A 3 -22.84 -14.79 14.79
CA GLN A 3 -21.38 -14.64 14.73
C GLN A 3 -20.66 -15.90 15.25
N GLN A 4 -21.21 -16.55 16.28
CA GLN A 4 -20.64 -17.77 16.84
C GLN A 4 -20.67 -18.92 15.82
N ASP A 5 -21.75 -19.04 15.06
CA ASP A 5 -21.86 -20.06 14.00
C ASP A 5 -20.84 -19.81 12.88
N LEU A 6 -20.60 -18.54 12.52
CA LEU A 6 -19.58 -18.15 11.55
C LEU A 6 -18.18 -18.49 12.04
N ASP A 7 -17.84 -18.08 13.26
CA ASP A 7 -16.52 -18.33 13.85
C ASP A 7 -16.24 -19.84 13.94
N GLN A 8 -17.27 -20.64 14.31
CA GLN A 8 -17.17 -22.09 14.38
C GLN A 8 -17.00 -22.73 13.00
N ALA A 9 -17.69 -22.23 11.97
CA ALA A 9 -17.57 -22.72 10.61
C ALA A 9 -16.19 -22.41 10.02
N VAL A 10 -15.65 -21.21 10.26
CA VAL A 10 -14.30 -20.82 9.82
C VAL A 10 -13.26 -21.68 10.53
N ALA A 11 -13.34 -21.84 11.85
CA ALA A 11 -12.44 -22.70 12.61
C ALA A 11 -12.48 -24.16 12.13
N ALA A 12 -13.66 -24.69 11.83
CA ALA A 12 -13.81 -26.05 11.29
C ALA A 12 -13.17 -26.22 9.90
N ALA A 13 -13.23 -25.18 9.05
CA ALA A 13 -12.66 -25.23 7.71
C ALA A 13 -11.13 -25.04 7.69
N THR A 14 -10.58 -24.23 8.61
CA THR A 14 -9.15 -23.90 8.65
C THR A 14 -8.36 -24.75 9.63
N GLY A 15 -9.02 -25.37 10.62
CA GLY A 15 -8.37 -26.04 11.74
C GLY A 15 -7.75 -25.10 12.77
N GLU A 16 -8.01 -23.79 12.67
CA GLU A 16 -7.53 -22.80 13.64
C GLU A 16 -8.44 -22.74 14.90
N ASP A 17 -7.89 -22.21 16.00
CA ASP A 17 -8.65 -22.01 17.23
C ASP A 17 -9.74 -20.92 17.07
N VAL A 18 -10.93 -21.17 17.63
CA VAL A 18 -12.08 -20.25 17.54
C VAL A 18 -11.76 -18.86 18.13
N ARG A 19 -10.92 -18.77 19.16
CA ARG A 19 -10.52 -17.47 19.73
C ARG A 19 -9.63 -16.69 18.76
N ALA A 20 -8.75 -17.38 18.03
CA ALA A 20 -7.91 -16.76 17.00
C ALA A 20 -8.78 -16.23 15.85
N ILE A 21 -9.77 -17.01 15.39
CA ILE A 21 -10.75 -16.58 14.39
C ILE A 21 -11.53 -15.36 14.87
N ARG A 22 -12.02 -15.38 16.12
CA ARG A 22 -12.77 -14.27 16.72
C ARG A 22 -11.93 -12.99 16.83
N GLN A 23 -10.64 -13.11 17.15
CA GLN A 23 -9.71 -11.97 17.18
C GLN A 23 -9.47 -11.36 15.79
N ARG A 24 -9.51 -12.18 14.72
CA ARG A 24 -9.38 -11.70 13.33
C ARG A 24 -10.61 -10.95 12.83
N GLY A 25 -11.78 -11.14 13.45
CA GLY A 25 -12.97 -10.34 13.19
C GLY A 25 -13.66 -10.63 11.86
N PHE A 26 -13.75 -11.91 11.47
CA PHE A 26 -14.50 -12.30 10.27
C PHE A 26 -15.94 -11.82 10.33
N SER A 27 -16.43 -11.29 9.21
CA SER A 27 -17.82 -10.86 9.07
C SER A 27 -18.39 -11.32 7.73
N LEU A 28 -19.71 -11.50 7.67
CA LEU A 28 -20.38 -11.83 6.42
C LEU A 28 -20.38 -10.60 5.50
N ALA A 29 -19.65 -10.69 4.39
CA ALA A 29 -19.77 -9.71 3.33
C ALA A 29 -21.15 -9.84 2.68
N ASN A 30 -21.90 -8.73 2.60
CA ASN A 30 -23.13 -8.69 1.82
C ASN A 30 -22.75 -8.52 0.34
N PRO A 31 -23.05 -9.49 -0.55
CA PRO A 31 -22.68 -9.40 -1.97
C PRO A 31 -23.30 -8.21 -2.71
N LEU A 32 -24.44 -7.70 -2.20
CA LEU A 32 -25.12 -6.53 -2.76
C LEU A 32 -24.55 -5.20 -2.23
N LYS A 33 -23.71 -5.25 -1.19
CA LYS A 33 -22.99 -4.09 -0.65
C LYS A 33 -21.57 -4.08 -1.22
N VAL A 34 -21.46 -3.58 -2.46
CA VAL A 34 -20.22 -3.53 -3.25
C VAL A 34 -19.13 -2.69 -2.57
N ASN A 35 -19.51 -1.60 -1.88
CA ASN A 35 -18.59 -0.73 -1.14
C ASN A 35 -18.56 -1.10 0.35
N PHE A 36 -18.10 -2.30 0.69
CA PHE A 36 -17.90 -2.69 2.10
C PHE A 36 -16.69 -1.99 2.73
N ASP A 37 -15.71 -1.63 1.90
CA ASP A 37 -14.65 -0.68 2.22
C ASP A 37 -15.07 0.72 1.76
N PRO A 38 -15.36 1.65 2.69
CA PRO A 38 -15.72 3.01 2.38
C PRO A 38 -14.49 3.91 2.18
N GLU A 39 -13.25 3.40 2.18
CA GLU A 39 -12.09 4.20 1.83
C GLU A 39 -12.01 4.34 0.29
N PRO A 40 -12.50 5.43 -0.33
CA PRO A 40 -11.97 5.78 -1.63
C PRO A 40 -10.47 5.97 -1.43
N ASP A 41 -9.64 5.25 -2.18
CA ASP A 41 -8.21 5.53 -2.19
C ASP A 41 -8.00 6.87 -2.90
N LEU A 42 -8.19 7.95 -2.14
CA LEU A 42 -7.99 9.34 -2.57
C LEU A 42 -6.51 9.73 -2.55
N ARG A 43 -5.62 8.77 -2.24
CA ARG A 43 -4.19 9.04 -2.24
C ARG A 43 -3.72 9.14 -3.70
N PRO A 44 -2.77 10.04 -3.98
CA PRO A 44 -2.06 9.98 -5.24
C PRO A 44 -1.37 8.60 -5.39
N PRO A 45 -1.07 8.19 -6.62
CA PRO A 45 -0.35 6.95 -6.89
C PRO A 45 0.86 6.80 -5.96
N GLN A 46 0.93 5.67 -5.27
CA GLN A 46 2.05 5.36 -4.37
C GLN A 46 3.28 4.82 -5.11
N SER A 47 3.18 4.70 -6.44
CA SER A 47 4.29 4.35 -7.32
C SER A 47 5.05 5.60 -7.73
N VAL A 48 6.38 5.56 -7.56
CA VAL A 48 7.30 6.63 -7.96
C VAL A 48 8.11 6.16 -9.17
N ASP A 49 8.19 6.97 -10.21
CA ASP A 49 9.19 6.81 -11.27
C ASP A 49 10.55 7.29 -10.72
N TRP A 50 11.45 6.35 -10.49
CA TRP A 50 12.77 6.63 -9.92
C TRP A 50 13.69 7.36 -10.88
N ASP A 51 13.52 7.18 -12.20
CA ASP A 51 14.34 7.86 -13.21
C ASP A 51 13.94 9.35 -13.26
N GLU A 52 12.63 9.64 -13.28
CA GLU A 52 12.11 11.01 -13.26
C GLU A 52 12.46 11.72 -11.94
N LEU A 53 12.29 11.05 -10.79
CA LEU A 53 12.61 11.64 -9.50
C LEU A 53 14.10 11.97 -9.37
N SER A 54 14.97 11.05 -9.83
CA SER A 54 16.42 11.26 -9.82
C SER A 54 16.83 12.44 -10.68
N LEU A 55 16.19 12.64 -11.84
CA LEU A 55 16.45 13.78 -12.72
C LEU A 55 16.07 15.11 -12.07
N GLN A 56 14.92 15.17 -11.40
CA GLN A 56 14.46 16.37 -10.67
C GLN A 56 15.36 16.71 -9.48
N GLN A 57 15.91 15.68 -8.82
CA GLN A 57 16.79 15.82 -7.66
C GLN A 57 18.27 16.06 -8.01
N ASN A 58 18.66 15.91 -9.28
CA ASN A 58 20.04 16.09 -9.75
C ASN A 58 20.42 17.57 -9.90
N VAL A 59 20.15 18.35 -8.85
CA VAL A 59 20.53 19.76 -8.75
C VAL A 59 21.79 19.86 -7.88
N ALA A 60 22.80 20.56 -8.38
CA ALA A 60 24.02 20.80 -7.63
C ALA A 60 23.71 21.66 -6.39
N LEU A 61 23.83 21.07 -5.20
CA LEU A 61 23.64 21.77 -3.92
C LEU A 61 24.78 22.78 -3.61
N PHE A 62 25.85 22.72 -4.37
CA PHE A 62 27.01 23.60 -4.27
C PHE A 62 27.52 23.97 -5.67
N ALA A 63 28.14 25.15 -5.79
CA ALA A 63 28.75 25.57 -7.03
C ALA A 63 29.83 24.57 -7.46
N GLN A 64 29.62 23.87 -8.57
CA GLN A 64 30.60 22.98 -9.15
C GLN A 64 31.66 23.82 -9.86
N ARG A 65 32.78 24.05 -9.19
CA ARG A 65 33.93 24.74 -9.79
C ARG A 65 34.75 23.76 -10.63
N CYS A 66 34.17 23.27 -11.72
CA CYS A 66 34.94 22.64 -12.78
C CYS A 66 35.04 23.61 -13.96
N GLY A 67 36.20 24.26 -14.05
CA GLY A 67 36.56 25.10 -15.17
C GLY A 67 36.86 24.23 -16.39
N HIS A 68 36.07 24.37 -17.44
CA HIS A 68 36.55 24.21 -18.80
C HIS A 68 36.79 25.62 -19.33
N VAL A 69 38.05 25.99 -19.55
CA VAL A 69 38.38 27.22 -20.29
C VAL A 69 38.23 26.87 -21.77
N PRO A 70 37.27 27.44 -22.51
CA PRO A 70 37.21 27.25 -23.94
C PRO A 70 38.27 28.17 -24.58
N GLY A 71 39.23 27.59 -25.29
CA GLY A 71 40.06 28.31 -26.25
C GLY A 71 41.51 28.55 -25.81
N LEU A 72 42.40 27.70 -26.30
CA LEU A 72 43.78 28.04 -26.66
C LEU A 72 44.14 27.22 -27.90
N VAL A 73 43.95 27.83 -29.06
CA VAL A 73 44.69 27.61 -30.32
C VAL A 73 45.43 28.90 -30.61
#